data_AF-F4X359-F1
#
_entry.id   AF-F4X359-F1
#
_cell.length_a   1.000
_cell.length_b   1.000
_cell.length_c   1.000
_cell.angle_alpha   90.00
_cell.angle_beta   90.00
_cell.angle_gamma   90.00
#
_symmetry.space_group_name_H-M   'P 1'
#
loop_
_entity.id
_entity.type
_entity.pdbx_description
1 polymer ?
#
loop_
_entity_poly.entity_id
_entity_poly.type
_entity_poly.pdbx_seq_one_letter_code
_entity_poly.pdbx_strand_id
1 'polypeptide(L)'
;MDPEAFLDMANQVIKLKMFPYFDIAHCVLVAAHVRDDLGTGAQAFSRKHPLSCWLSTMLSVFASSMLCNGLLGEPILAPLKNTPQVVVATIVWSVMSVRPVIMFCIS
;
A
#
# COMPACT_ATOMS: atom_id res chain seq x y z
N MET A 1 10.39 -6.19 -33.74
CA MET A 1 10.42 -5.71 -32.35
C MET A 1 11.88 -5.54 -32.02
N ASP A 2 12.32 -4.30 -32.08
CA ASP A 2 13.71 -3.92 -32.27
C ASP A 2 14.39 -3.96 -30.89
N PRO A 3 15.43 -4.80 -30.69
CA PRO A 3 15.96 -5.09 -29.36
C PRO A 3 16.52 -3.86 -28.64
N GLU A 4 16.99 -2.86 -29.39
CA GLU A 4 17.44 -1.57 -28.84
C GLU A 4 16.29 -0.72 -28.29
N ALA A 5 15.14 -0.69 -28.98
CA ALA A 5 13.96 0.04 -28.50
C ALA A 5 13.37 -0.60 -27.23
N PHE A 6 13.44 -1.93 -27.11
CA PHE A 6 13.04 -2.64 -25.89
C PHE A 6 13.98 -2.32 -24.72
N LEU A 7 15.29 -2.28 -24.96
CA LEU A 7 16.29 -1.94 -23.93
C LEU A 7 16.18 -0.49 -23.46
N ASP A 8 15.86 0.46 -24.34
CA ASP A 8 15.66 1.86 -23.95
C ASP A 8 14.40 2.01 -23.08
N MET A 9 13.29 1.40 -23.49
CA MET A 9 12.05 1.36 -22.68
C MET A 9 12.28 0.69 -21.32
N ALA A 10 12.99 -0.43 -21.27
CA ALA A 10 13.32 -1.10 -20.00
C ALA A 10 14.14 -0.19 -19.08
N ASN A 11 15.14 0.51 -19.63
CA ASN A 11 15.95 1.45 -18.85
C ASN A 11 15.15 2.66 -18.34
N GLN A 12 14.18 3.16 -19.11
CA GLN A 12 13.28 4.22 -18.66
C GLN A 12 12.38 3.75 -17.50
N VAL A 13 11.82 2.54 -17.59
CA VAL A 13 10.94 1.97 -16.56
C VAL A 13 11.70 1.70 -15.26
N ILE A 14 12.94 1.21 -15.33
CA ILE A 14 13.76 0.94 -14.12
C ILE A 14 14.19 2.24 -13.43
N LYS A 15 14.40 3.33 -14.19
CA LYS A 15 14.76 4.66 -13.65
C LYS A 15 13.57 5.45 -13.11
N LEU A 16 12.35 4.94 -13.25
CA LEU A 16 11.17 5.65 -12.81
C LEU A 16 11.19 5.79 -11.28
N LYS A 17 11.12 7.03 -10.79
CA LYS A 17 10.98 7.29 -9.36
C LYS A 17 9.61 6.75 -8.91
N MET A 18 9.63 5.59 -8.24
CA MET A 18 8.42 4.98 -7.65
C MET A 18 7.82 5.85 -6.54
N PHE A 19 8.64 6.70 -5.90
CA PHE A 19 8.16 7.65 -4.89
C PHE A 19 7.71 8.97 -5.55
N PRO A 20 6.50 9.50 -5.26
CA PRO A 20 5.47 9.04 -4.32
C PRO A 20 4.27 8.31 -4.96
N TYR A 21 4.11 8.37 -6.29
CA TYR A 21 2.86 7.94 -6.96
C TYR A 21 2.61 6.43 -6.89
N PHE A 22 3.63 5.60 -7.11
CA PHE A 22 3.49 4.14 -7.04
C PHE A 22 3.29 3.66 -5.60
N ASP A 23 3.92 4.32 -4.62
CA ASP A 23 3.75 4.01 -3.20
C ASP A 23 2.33 4.31 -2.72
N ILE A 24 1.76 5.44 -3.15
CA ILE A 24 0.35 5.79 -2.88
C ILE A 24 -0.60 4.79 -3.56
N ALA A 25 -0.37 4.45 -4.84
CA ALA A 25 -1.20 3.48 -5.55
C ALA A 25 -1.16 2.11 -4.88
N HIS A 26 0.02 1.65 -4.45
CA HIS A 26 0.17 0.41 -3.69
C HIS A 26 -0.59 0.46 -2.36
N CYS A 27 -0.46 1.55 -1.59
CA CYS A 27 -1.20 1.73 -0.34
C CYS A 27 -2.73 1.72 -0.55
N VAL A 28 -3.21 2.34 -1.63
CA VAL A 28 -4.65 2.36 -1.97
C VAL A 28 -5.15 0.97 -2.36
N LEU A 29 -4.41 0.24 -3.19
CA LEU A 29 -4.78 -1.12 -3.60
C LEU A 29 -4.82 -2.09 -2.41
N VAL A 30 -3.82 -2.05 -1.54
CA VAL A 30 -3.78 -2.89 -0.34
C VAL A 30 -4.92 -2.54 0.61
N ALA A 31 -5.20 -1.26 0.81
CA ALA A 31 -6.30 -0.83 1.66
C ALA A 31 -7.68 -1.20 1.06
N ALA A 32 -7.83 -1.20 -0.27
CA ALA A 32 -9.02 -1.70 -0.95
C ALA A 32 -9.18 -3.22 -0.75
N HIS A 33 -8.09 -3.99 -0.86
CA HIS A 33 -8.09 -5.44 -0.65
C HIS A 33 -8.49 -5.82 0.77
N VAL A 34 -7.87 -5.19 1.78
CA VAL A 34 -8.23 -5.38 3.20
C VAL A 34 -9.71 -5.04 3.42
N ARG A 35 -10.25 -4.05 2.72
CA ARG A 35 -11.67 -3.72 2.85
C ARG A 35 -12.59 -4.77 2.23
N ASP A 36 -12.19 -5.33 1.09
CA ASP A 36 -12.92 -6.42 0.44
C ASP A 36 -12.93 -7.68 1.32
N ASP A 37 -11.80 -7.99 1.98
CA ASP A 37 -11.70 -9.05 2.99
C ASP A 37 -12.65 -8.83 4.18
N LEU A 38 -12.88 -7.58 4.59
CA LEU A 38 -13.84 -7.23 5.66
C LEU A 38 -15.30 -7.16 5.17
N GLY A 39 -15.55 -7.19 3.86
CA GLY A 39 -16.87 -7.16 3.25
C GLY A 39 -17.77 -6.00 3.67
N THR A 40 -19.08 -6.23 3.73
CA THR A 40 -20.09 -5.21 4.08
C THR A 40 -19.95 -4.65 5.51
N GLY A 41 -19.19 -5.32 6.37
CA GLY A 41 -18.89 -4.92 7.75
C GLY A 41 -17.74 -3.93 7.90
N ALA A 42 -16.95 -3.67 6.84
CA ALA A 42 -15.74 -2.84 6.93
C ALA A 42 -16.01 -1.42 7.46
N GLN A 43 -17.17 -0.86 7.14
CA GLN A 43 -17.63 0.46 7.62
C GLN A 43 -17.95 0.45 9.12
N ALA A 44 -18.67 -0.58 9.59
CA ALA A 44 -19.02 -0.72 10.99
C ALA A 44 -17.79 -1.05 11.86
N PHE A 45 -16.86 -1.85 11.32
CA PHE A 45 -15.63 -2.24 11.99
C PHE A 45 -14.65 -1.06 12.11
N SER A 46 -14.50 -0.24 11.06
CA SER A 46 -13.66 0.98 11.08
C SER A 46 -14.12 1.98 12.14
N ARG A 47 -15.43 2.10 12.38
CA ARG A 47 -15.98 2.99 13.42
C ARG A 47 -15.85 2.44 14.84
N LYS A 48 -15.84 1.11 15.01
CA LYS A 48 -15.76 0.44 16.33
C LYS A 48 -14.32 0.22 16.79
N HIS A 49 -13.43 -0.13 15.87
CA HIS A 49 -12.02 -0.44 16.14
C HIS A 49 -11.09 0.16 15.07
N PRO A 50 -10.95 1.49 15.02
CA PRO A 50 -10.13 2.17 14.01
C PRO A 50 -8.67 1.71 13.99
N LEU A 51 -8.09 1.46 15.18
CA LEU A 51 -6.71 1.00 15.32
C LEU A 51 -6.47 -0.41 14.77
N SER A 52 -7.44 -1.32 14.89
CA SER A 52 -7.30 -2.70 14.39
C SER A 52 -7.32 -2.74 12.86
N CYS A 53 -8.20 -1.97 12.24
CA CYS A 53 -8.26 -1.81 10.78
C CYS A 53 -6.99 -1.13 10.24
N TRP A 54 -6.50 -0.09 10.93
CA TRP A 54 -5.23 0.57 10.60
C TRP A 54 -4.05 -0.41 10.69
N LEU A 55 -3.93 -1.15 11.79
CA LEU A 55 -2.84 -2.11 11.99
C LEU A 55 -2.86 -3.22 10.92
N SER A 56 -4.05 -3.75 10.60
CA SER A 56 -4.21 -4.75 9.53
C SER A 56 -3.74 -4.20 8.18
N THR A 57 -4.11 -2.96 7.84
CA THR A 57 -3.67 -2.32 6.60
C THR A 57 -2.15 -2.11 6.56
N MET A 58 -1.56 -1.64 7.67
CA MET A 58 -0.11 -1.48 7.78
C MET A 58 0.62 -2.82 7.62
N LEU A 59 0.16 -3.86 8.31
CA LEU A 59 0.76 -5.19 8.21
C LEU A 59 0.69 -5.72 6.78
N SER A 60 -0.42 -5.53 6.07
CA SER A 60 -0.55 -5.95 4.67
C SER A 60 0.36 -5.15 3.72
N VAL A 61 0.50 -3.82 3.93
CA VAL A 61 1.41 -2.98 3.11
C VAL A 61 2.86 -3.38 3.33
N PHE A 62 3.25 -3.65 4.57
CA PHE A 62 4.62 -4.02 4.91
C PHE A 62 4.90 -5.52 4.80
N ALA A 63 3.91 -6.39 4.61
CA ALA A 63 4.08 -7.85 4.57
C ALA A 63 5.14 -8.29 3.57
N SER A 64 5.13 -7.71 2.37
CA SER A 64 6.13 -8.01 1.34
C SER A 64 7.54 -7.60 1.78
N SER A 65 7.70 -6.40 2.36
CA SER A 65 8.98 -5.93 2.89
C SER A 65 9.47 -6.73 4.10
N MET A 66 8.56 -7.16 4.97
CA MET A 66 8.84 -8.01 6.12
C MET A 66 9.31 -9.40 5.69
N LEU A 67 8.68 -9.97 4.66
CA LEU A 67 9.06 -11.25 4.07
C LEU A 67 10.45 -11.18 3.44
N CYS A 68 10.73 -10.14 2.65
CA CYS A 68 12.05 -9.92 2.07
C CYS A 68 13.13 -9.76 3.16
N ASN A 69 12.89 -8.93 4.18
CA ASN A 69 13.84 -8.73 5.27
C ASN A 69 14.06 -10.02 6.08
N GLY A 70 13.01 -10.83 6.29
CA GLY A 70 13.13 -12.14 6.92
C GLY A 70 13.99 -13.12 6.12
N LEU A 71 13.86 -13.12 4.79
CA LEU A 71 14.71 -13.92 3.89
C LEU A 71 16.17 -13.45 3.88
N LEU A 72 16.42 -12.15 4.02
CA LEU A 72 17.77 -11.57 4.08
C LEU A 72 18.40 -11.61 5.48
N GLY A 73 17.66 -12.00 6.52
CA GLY A 73 18.13 -12.00 7.92
C GLY A 73 18.24 -10.59 8.53
N GLU A 74 17.60 -9.60 7.92
CA GLU A 74 17.53 -8.22 8.40
C GLU A 74 16.38 -8.02 9.39
N PRO A 75 16.41 -6.98 10.23
CA PRO A 75 15.31 -6.70 11.15
C PRO A 75 14.00 -6.46 10.38
N ILE A 76 13.02 -7.34 10.64
CA ILE A 76 11.68 -7.34 10.03
C ILE A 76 10.94 -6.00 10.29
N LEU A 77 11.32 -5.29 11.35
CA LEU A 77 10.78 -3.99 11.74
C LEU A 77 11.47 -2.78 11.06
N ALA A 78 12.52 -2.99 10.26
CA ALA A 78 13.18 -1.92 9.52
C ALA A 78 12.24 -1.05 8.63
N PRO A 79 11.22 -1.62 7.94
CA PRO A 79 10.30 -0.83 7.12
C PRO A 79 9.44 0.14 7.94
N LEU A 80 9.12 -0.25 9.17
CA LEU A 80 8.31 0.53 10.11
C LEU A 80 9.04 1.79 10.61
N LYS A 81 10.37 1.82 10.48
CA LYS A 81 11.21 2.99 10.78
C LYS A 81 11.02 4.11 9.74
N ASN A 82 10.47 3.81 8.56
CA ASN A 82 10.17 4.80 7.54
C ASN A 82 8.86 5.54 7.86
N THR A 83 8.97 6.55 8.73
CA THR A 83 7.90 7.48 9.07
C THR A 83 7.12 8.03 7.86
N PRO A 84 7.73 8.38 6.69
CA PRO A 84 6.95 8.88 5.57
C PRO A 84 5.96 7.86 4.98
N GLN A 85 6.32 6.58 4.89
CA GLN A 85 5.41 5.55 4.38
C GLN A 85 4.25 5.29 5.35
N VAL A 86 4.54 5.27 6.66
CA VAL A 86 3.50 5.15 7.71
C VAL A 86 2.55 6.34 7.67
N VAL A 87 3.06 7.55 7.45
CA VAL A 87 2.24 8.77 7.31
C VAL A 87 1.37 8.71 6.07
N VAL A 88 1.92 8.33 4.91
CA VAL A 88 1.15 8.18 3.66
C VAL A 88 0.03 7.16 3.83
N ALA A 89 0.34 5.99 4.39
CA ALA A 89 -0.65 4.94 4.60
C ALA A 89 -1.73 5.34 5.63
N THR A 90 -1.39 6.14 6.65
CA THR A 90 -2.36 6.70 7.61
C THR A 90 -3.26 7.77 6.97
N ILE A 91 -2.73 8.56 6.03
CA ILE A 91 -3.50 9.53 5.24
C ILE A 91 -4.47 8.79 4.31
N VAL A 92 -4.01 7.75 3.60
CA VAL A 92 -4.88 6.93 2.73
C VAL A 92 -6.01 6.29 3.52
N TRP A 93 -5.70 5.70 4.68
CA TRP A 93 -6.71 5.14 5.58
C TRP A 93 -7.73 6.20 6.05
N SER A 94 -7.26 7.38 6.44
CA SER A 94 -8.12 8.50 6.84
C SER A 94 -9.06 8.94 5.71
N VAL A 95 -8.56 9.00 4.47
CA VAL A 95 -9.36 9.36 3.29
C VAL A 95 -10.41 8.29 2.97
N MET A 96 -10.07 7.00 3.09
CA MET A 96 -11.00 5.88 2.84
C MET A 96 -12.11 5.74 3.89
N SER A 97 -11.85 6.18 5.13
CA SER A 97 -12.87 6.19 6.20
C SER A 97 -13.92 7.28 5.97
N VAL A 98 -13.50 8.44 5.43
CA VAL A 98 -14.37 9.62 5.26
C VAL A 98 -15.10 9.65 3.92
N ARG A 99 -14.49 9.19 2.81
CA ARG A 99 -15.08 9.34 1.47
C ARG A 99 -15.36 7.99 0.80
N PRO A 100 -16.62 7.52 0.75
CA PRO A 100 -17.00 6.34 -0.02
C PRO A 100 -16.88 6.54 -1.54
N VAL A 101 -16.79 7.80 -2.01
CA VAL A 101 -16.86 8.15 -3.44
C VAL A 101 -15.58 7.86 -4.23
N ILE A 102 -14.40 7.79 -3.59
CA ILE A 102 -13.14 7.46 -4.29
C ILE A 102 -13.13 6.00 -4.77
N MET A 103 -13.91 5.12 -4.11
CA MET A 103 -14.04 3.70 -4.44
C MET A 103 -14.86 3.46 -5.71
N PHE A 104 -15.88 4.30 -5.97
CA PHE A 104 -16.76 4.15 -7.13
C PHE A 104 -16.04 4.43 -8.47
N CYS A 105 -14.88 5.08 -8.43
CA CYS A 105 -14.06 5.34 -9.62
C CYS A 105 -12.97 4.28 -9.85
N ILE A 106 -12.75 3.34 -8.91
CA ILE A 106 -11.73 2.28 -9.00
C ILE A 106 -12.32 0.89 -9.31
N SER A 107 -13.62 0.68 -9.01
CA SER A 107 -14.37 -0.52 -9.41
C SER A 107 -15.08 -0.33 -10.75
#